data_AF-A0A9E3T3B9-F1
#
_entry.id   AF-A0A9E3T3B9-F1
#
_cell.length_a   1.000
_cell.length_b   1.000
_cell.length_c   1.000
_cell.angle_alpha   90.00
_cell.angle_beta   90.00
_cell.angle_gamma   90.00
#
_symmetry.space_group_name_H-M   'P 1'
#
loop_
_entity.id
_entity.type
_entity.pdbx_description
1 polymer ?
#
loop_
_entity_poly.entity_id
_entity_poly.type
_entity_poly.pdbx_seq_one_letter_code
_entity_poly.pdbx_strand_id
1 'polypeptide(L)' 'VVTVSMVATAGRLDAVLFLLDPNGFQVADNDDAVVGESTDSLISEYTLPEDGQYTIVATHYGMQFGGTTGAYDLTFSRLN' A
#
# COMPACT_ATOMS: atom_id res chain seq x y z
N VAL A 1 -8.23 -12.48 6.32
CA VAL A 1 -8.02 -11.75 5.04
C VAL A 1 -7.94 -10.26 5.34
N VAL A 2 -7.07 -9.51 4.69
CA VAL A 2 -6.87 -8.07 4.94
C VAL A 2 -7.00 -7.25 3.66
N THR A 3 -7.44 -6.01 3.80
CA THR A 3 -7.42 -5.01 2.74
C THR A 3 -6.73 -3.75 3.25
N VAL A 4 -5.81 -3.21 2.45
CA VAL A 4 -5.08 -1.97 2.72
C VAL A 4 -5.30 -1.02 1.56
N SER A 5 -5.76 0.20 1.83
CA SER A 5 -5.95 1.23 0.81
C SER A 5 -5.28 2.52 1.24
N MET A 6 -4.57 3.14 0.30
CA MET A 6 -3.90 4.41 0.46
C MET A 6 -4.40 5.36 -0.64
N VAL A 7 -5.18 6.36 -0.24
CA VAL A 7 -5.79 7.34 -1.14
C VAL A 7 -5.09 8.67 -0.98
N ALA A 8 -4.59 9.25 -2.07
CA ALA A 8 -4.00 10.57 -2.07
C ALA A 8 -5.09 11.63 -1.85
N THR A 9 -4.90 12.51 -0.86
CA THR A 9 -5.91 13.54 -0.50
C THR A 9 -5.46 14.96 -0.81
N ALA A 10 -4.16 15.18 -1.03
CA ALA A 10 -3.62 16.46 -1.47
C ALA A 10 -2.24 16.28 -2.12
N GLY A 11 -1.82 17.24 -2.93
CA GLY A 11 -0.51 17.24 -3.57
C GLY A 11 -0.50 16.48 -4.89
N ARG A 12 0.64 15.84 -5.20
CA ARG A 12 0.86 15.01 -6.40
C ARG A 12 1.42 13.66 -5.99
N LEU A 13 0.92 13.13 -4.87
CA LEU A 13 1.34 11.83 -4.40
C LEU A 13 0.90 10.77 -5.40
N ASP A 14 1.85 9.91 -5.73
CA ASP A 14 1.65 8.72 -6.53
C ASP A 14 1.95 7.56 -5.58
N ALA A 15 0.90 6.95 -5.04
CA ALA A 15 0.94 6.18 -3.80
C ALA A 15 1.43 4.75 -4.05
N VAL A 16 2.24 4.22 -3.15
CA VAL A 16 2.68 2.81 -3.23
C VAL A 16 2.53 2.16 -1.87
N LEU A 17 1.94 0.98 -1.86
CA LEU A 17 1.87 0.10 -0.69
C LEU A 17 2.77 -1.11 -0.88
N PHE A 18 3.51 -1.45 0.17
CA PHE A 18 4.10 -2.78 0.36
C PHE A 18 3.55 -3.41 1.62
N LEU A 19 3.30 -4.71 1.58
CA LEU A 19 3.02 -5.54 2.75
C LEU A 19 4.22 -6.44 2.99
N LEU A 20 4.82 -6.33 4.17
CA LEU A 20 5.93 -7.18 4.61
C LEU A 20 5.42 -8.19 5.64
N ASP A 21 5.89 -9.42 5.52
CA ASP A 21 5.63 -10.52 6.46
C ASP A 21 6.39 -10.37 7.79
N PRO A 22 6.16 -11.26 8.77
CA PRO A 22 6.84 -11.23 10.06
C PRO A 22 8.37 -11.36 10.00
N ASN A 23 8.91 -11.89 8.90
CA ASN A 23 10.34 -12.01 8.66
C ASN A 23 10.91 -10.79 7.89
N GLY A 24 10.04 -9.84 7.51
CA GLY A 24 10.39 -8.65 6.76
C GLY A 24 10.41 -8.82 5.24
N PHE A 25 9.93 -9.96 4.70
CA PHE A 25 9.84 -10.16 3.26
C PHE A 25 8.58 -9.54 2.68
N GLN A 26 8.71 -8.91 1.52
CA GLN A 26 7.55 -8.40 0.78
C GLN A 26 6.68 -9.56 0.29
N VAL A 27 5.39 -9.49 0.57
CA VAL A 27 4.41 -10.52 0.20
C VAL A 27 3.24 -10.00 -0.63
N ALA A 28 3.07 -8.67 -0.69
CA ALA A 28 2.16 -8.00 -1.63
C ALA A 28 2.60 -6.55 -1.83
N ASP A 29 2.24 -5.97 -2.97
CA ASP A 29 2.46 -4.57 -3.31
C ASP A 29 1.46 -4.08 -4.36
N ASN A 30 1.29 -2.76 -4.42
CA ASN A 30 0.53 -2.08 -5.48
C ASN A 30 0.95 -0.60 -5.56
N ASP A 31 1.10 -0.06 -6.76
CA ASP A 31 1.40 1.35 -7.05
C ASP A 31 0.26 2.10 -7.76
N ASP A 32 -0.62 1.41 -8.48
CA ASP A 32 -1.90 1.94 -8.97
C ASP A 32 -3.01 0.92 -8.73
N ALA A 33 -4.06 1.31 -8.02
CA ALA A 33 -5.23 0.47 -7.76
C ALA A 33 -5.95 0.12 -9.07
N VAL A 34 -6.01 1.08 -10.00
CA VAL A 34 -6.44 0.88 -11.38
C VAL A 34 -5.50 1.67 -12.30
N VAL A 35 -4.66 0.93 -13.04
CA VAL A 35 -3.61 1.48 -13.89
C VAL A 35 -4.16 2.54 -14.85
N GLY A 36 -3.60 3.75 -14.79
CA GLY A 36 -3.96 4.86 -15.67
C GLY A 36 -5.27 5.58 -15.33
N GLU A 37 -5.97 5.18 -14.26
CA GLU A 37 -7.17 5.87 -13.78
C GLU A 37 -6.93 6.62 -12.47
N SER A 38 -6.12 6.04 -11.58
CA SER A 38 -5.81 6.59 -10.25
C SER A 38 -4.37 6.25 -9.87
N THR A 39 -3.75 7.15 -9.11
CA THR A 39 -2.45 6.96 -8.45
C THR A 39 -2.60 6.56 -6.98
N ASP A 40 -3.79 6.10 -6.59
CA ASP A 40 -4.07 5.52 -5.27
C ASP A 40 -3.63 4.06 -5.28
N SER A 41 -3.27 3.53 -4.12
CA SER A 41 -2.83 2.14 -3.99
C SER A 41 -3.83 1.29 -3.21
N LEU A 42 -4.00 0.03 -3.65
CA LEU A 42 -4.89 -0.94 -3.03
C LEU A 42 -4.29 -2.35 -3.03
N ILE A 43 -4.10 -2.90 -1.83
CA ILE A 43 -3.91 -4.34 -1.61
C ILE A 43 -5.28 -4.89 -1.19
N SER A 44 -6.00 -5.54 -2.11
CA SER A 44 -7.36 -6.04 -1.89
C SER A 44 -7.40 -7.50 -1.47
N GLU A 45 -8.09 -7.80 -0.37
CA GLU A 45 -8.45 -9.16 0.07
C GLU A 45 -7.26 -10.14 0.15
N TYR A 46 -6.13 -9.66 0.63
CA TYR A 46 -4.92 -10.47 0.78
C TYR A 46 -5.07 -11.49 1.93
N THR A 47 -4.76 -12.75 1.65
CA THR A 47 -4.75 -13.82 2.67
C THR A 47 -3.35 -13.91 3.28
N LEU A 48 -3.24 -13.61 4.58
CA LEU A 48 -1.98 -13.72 5.31
C LEU A 48 -1.55 -15.20 5.38
N PRO A 49 -0.35 -15.56 4.88
CA PRO A 49 0.09 -16.97 4.81
C PRO A 49 0.46 -17.56 6.17
N GLU A 50 0.80 -16.74 7.15
CA GLU A 50 1.21 -17.18 8.48
C GLU A 50 0.76 -16.20 9.57
N ASP A 51 0.78 -16.68 10.81
CA ASP A 51 0.52 -15.85 11.98
C ASP A 51 1.77 -15.02 12.31
N GLY A 52 1.57 -13.73 12.62
CA GLY A 52 2.64 -12.87 13.09
C GLY A 52 2.36 -11.39 12.86
N GLN A 53 3.36 -10.57 13.13
CA GLN A 53 3.29 -9.13 12.91
C GLN A 53 3.67 -8.80 11.46
N TYR A 54 2.72 -8.25 10.71
CA TYR A 54 2.98 -7.71 9.38
C TYR A 54 3.28 -6.21 9.45
N THR A 55 4.04 -5.70 8.48
CA THR A 55 4.32 -4.27 8.33
C THR A 55 3.74 -3.75 7.03
N ILE A 56 2.98 -2.66 7.11
CA ILE A 56 2.53 -1.91 5.93
C ILE A 56 3.52 -0.77 5.70
N VAL A 57 4.09 -0.69 4.51
CA VAL A 57 4.92 0.44 4.07
C VAL A 57 4.07 1.28 3.13
N ALA A 58 3.67 2.47 3.58
CA ALA A 58 3.02 3.50 2.80
C ALA A 58 4.07 4.50 2.28
N THR A 59 4.26 4.55 0.97
CA THR A 59 5.30 5.37 0.33
C THR A 59 4.82 5.92 -1.01
N HIS A 60 5.74 6.38 -1.86
CA HIS A 60 5.44 6.96 -3.15
C HIS A 60 6.24 6.33 -4.30
N TYR A 61 5.72 6.48 -5.52
CA TYR A 61 6.32 5.93 -6.73
C TYR A 61 7.74 6.46 -6.95
N GLY A 62 8.62 5.58 -7.43
CA GLY A 62 10.05 5.84 -7.61
C GLY A 62 10.88 5.83 -6.32
N MET A 63 10.25 5.76 -5.14
CA MET A 63 10.92 5.67 -3.83
C MET A 63 12.06 6.70 -3.70
N GLN A 64 13.28 6.25 -3.37
CA GLN A 64 14.48 7.10 -3.25
C GLN A 64 14.83 7.91 -4.51
N PHE A 65 14.31 7.54 -5.68
CA PHE A 65 14.53 8.23 -6.96
C PHE A 65 13.29 9.00 -7.43
N GLY A 66 12.14 8.81 -6.77
CA GLY A 66 10.89 9.50 -7.06
C GLY A 66 10.85 10.91 -6.46
N GLY A 67 9.77 11.63 -6.76
CA GLY A 67 9.55 12.98 -6.23
C GLY A 67 8.09 13.35 -6.00
N THR A 68 7.19 12.36 -6.07
CA THR A 68 5.76 12.55 -5.82
C THR A 68 5.54 12.67 -4.32
N THR A 69 4.77 13.67 -3.91
CA THR A 69 4.55 14.00 -2.49
C THR A 69 3.16 14.54 -2.30
N GLY A 70 2.58 14.27 -1.13
CA GLY A 70 1.22 14.67 -0.82
C GLY A 70 0.72 14.09 0.49
N ALA A 71 -0.47 14.54 0.89
CA ALA A 71 -1.20 13.95 2.01
C ALA A 71 -1.97 12.72 1.52
N TYR A 72 -2.23 11.79 2.42
CA TYR A 72 -2.98 10.58 2.14
C TYR A 72 -3.84 10.15 3.32
N ASP A 73 -4.92 9.42 3.01
CA ASP A 73 -5.64 8.60 3.97
C ASP A 73 -5.20 7.15 3.80
N LEU A 74 -4.80 6.51 4.90
CA LEU A 74 -4.42 5.10 4.94
C LEU A 74 -5.45 4.32 5.76
N THR A 75 -6.06 3.32 5.14
CA THR A 75 -7.04 2.45 5.79
C THR A 75 -6.55 1.01 5.81
N PHE A 76 -6.82 0.33 6.92
CA PHE A 76 -6.60 -1.10 7.10
C PHE A 76 -7.92 -1.71 7.55
N SER A 77 -8.30 -2.82 6.92
CA SER A 77 -9.39 -3.66 7.40
C SER A 77 -9.00 -5.13 7.38
N ARG A 78 -9.57 -5.88 8.32
CA ARG A 78 -9.42 -7.32 8.42
C ARG A 78 -10.81 -7.93 8.46
N LEU A 79 -11.08 -8.82 7.50
CA LEU A 79 -12.23 -9.72 7.56
C LEU A 79 -11.86 -10.91 8.44
N ASN A 80 -12.74 -11.15 9.41
CA ASN A 80 -12.71 -12.35 10.27
C ASN A 80 -13.29 -13.55 9.53
#